data_AF-A0A067CVZ5-F1
#
_entry.id   AF-A0A067CVZ5-F1
#
_cell.length_a   1.000
_cell.length_b   1.000
_cell.length_c   1.000
_cell.angle_alpha   90.00
_cell.angle_beta   90.00
_cell.angle_gamma   90.00
#
_symmetry.space_group_name_H-M   'P 1'
#
loop_
_entity.id
_entity.type
_entity.pdbx_description
1 polymer ?
#
loop_
_entity_poly.entity_id
_entity_poly.type
_entity_poly.pdbx_seq_one_letter_code
_entity_poly.pdbx_strand_id
1 'polypeptide(L)'
;MDAILTAATGSDAWTAAVVAFASTAKDASTFDSDRAHKADVCAMLWQAVRDPASPFAAIHASLTACKLLMRERRDIAILLSTEAFDVFLQHASRPYETEASNAIQLEAIRCMVNAVYIRPDFVEQLLATAQYDALLALSASSQTMEFHTLLWKCILATFEQPRAITQAIVTLRVYATILPTAAYCLRSRHFAFSPAQIALVLELVKAIFVITSHHKDASVDAPWPAVDEAMPLLCDLLQLPNTAPILELKLQTVNCLMVLQHPTYIEYLVTHNAAYDLLAFLDYVLLKVRLEKTKKAGDVTPLLIGLNLLSTKDAAFRDTCRVTIFGSTATPLPSPEGLPMSPQRSAKFSLQEGLLSFMTSLDTDLKRCASEFLFTLCHQNPLEFTQRTGMGNAVALLRTKGLV
;
A
#
# COMPACT_ATOMS: atom_id res chain seq x y z
N MET A 1 31.09 -5.66 -18.37
CA MET A 1 30.83 -7.11 -18.44
C MET A 1 32.10 -7.86 -18.80
N ASP A 2 32.87 -7.40 -19.80
CA ASP A 2 34.12 -8.06 -20.20
C ASP A 2 35.12 -8.28 -19.05
N ALA A 3 35.28 -7.31 -18.16
CA ALA A 3 36.14 -7.47 -16.97
C ALA A 3 35.66 -8.55 -15.98
N ILE A 4 34.36 -8.88 -15.98
CA ILE A 4 33.79 -9.99 -15.19
C ILE A 4 34.15 -11.31 -15.87
N LEU A 5 34.05 -11.38 -17.20
CA LEU A 5 34.32 -12.58 -17.99
C LEU A 5 35.79 -13.00 -17.99
N THR A 6 36.72 -12.05 -17.82
CA THR A 6 38.16 -12.33 -17.86
C THR A 6 38.77 -12.74 -16.52
N ALA A 7 38.07 -12.48 -15.41
CA ALA A 7 38.57 -12.79 -14.07
C ALA A 7 38.01 -14.12 -13.56
N ALA A 8 38.79 -14.85 -12.76
CA ALA A 8 38.33 -16.11 -12.15
C ALA A 8 37.21 -15.85 -11.13
N THR A 9 36.06 -16.52 -11.29
CA THR A 9 34.89 -16.40 -10.40
C THR A 9 35.29 -16.52 -8.93
N GLY A 10 34.81 -15.59 -8.10
CA GLY A 10 35.09 -15.57 -6.65
C GLY A 10 36.46 -14.98 -6.24
N SER A 11 37.34 -14.67 -7.19
CA SER A 11 38.59 -13.94 -6.90
C SER A 11 38.34 -12.48 -6.51
N ASP A 12 39.32 -11.84 -5.87
CA ASP A 12 39.24 -10.41 -5.51
C ASP A 12 39.11 -9.52 -6.77
N ALA A 13 39.85 -9.85 -7.82
CA ALA A 13 39.79 -9.14 -9.11
C ALA A 13 38.39 -9.26 -9.75
N TRP A 14 37.80 -10.46 -9.69
CA TRP A 14 36.44 -10.70 -10.18
C TRP A 14 35.40 -9.94 -9.36
N THR A 15 35.50 -9.99 -8.03
CA THR A 15 34.60 -9.27 -7.12
C THR A 15 34.65 -7.76 -7.38
N ALA A 16 35.86 -7.21 -7.56
CA ALA A 16 36.04 -5.80 -7.91
C ALA A 16 35.40 -5.45 -9.27
N ALA A 17 35.52 -6.33 -10.28
CA ALA A 17 34.89 -6.14 -11.58
C ALA A 17 33.35 -6.15 -11.49
N VAL A 18 32.77 -7.04 -10.68
CA VAL A 18 31.32 -7.11 -10.44
C VAL A 18 30.83 -5.85 -9.71
N VAL A 19 31.55 -5.38 -8.70
CA VAL A 19 31.22 -4.12 -8.00
C VAL A 19 31.29 -2.92 -8.93
N ALA A 20 32.33 -2.83 -9.77
CA ALA A 20 32.48 -1.78 -10.76
C ALA A 20 31.30 -1.78 -11.75
N PHE A 21 30.93 -2.96 -12.26
CA PHE A 21 29.75 -3.12 -13.11
C PHE A 21 28.47 -2.64 -12.41
N ALA A 22 28.22 -3.09 -11.18
CA ALA A 22 27.02 -2.71 -10.44
C ALA A 22 26.92 -1.20 -10.18
N SER A 23 28.06 -0.54 -9.95
CA SER A 23 28.14 0.92 -9.81
C SER A 23 27.75 1.64 -11.11
N THR A 24 28.32 1.22 -12.24
CA THR A 24 28.01 1.81 -13.56
C THR A 24 26.58 1.53 -14.02
N ALA A 25 26.04 0.36 -13.68
CA ALA A 25 24.72 -0.11 -14.10
C ALA A 25 23.57 0.29 -13.17
N LYS A 26 23.84 1.04 -12.08
CA LYS A 26 22.86 1.31 -11.01
C LYS A 26 21.53 1.87 -11.52
N ASP A 27 21.59 2.76 -12.51
CA ASP A 27 20.43 3.46 -13.09
C ASP A 27 20.03 2.91 -14.47
N ALA A 28 20.68 1.84 -14.93
CA ALA A 28 20.38 1.20 -16.21
C ALA A 28 19.08 0.39 -16.13
N SER A 29 18.26 0.52 -17.19
CA SER A 29 17.07 -0.29 -17.44
C SER A 29 17.28 -1.30 -18.57
N THR A 30 18.25 -1.06 -19.44
CA THR A 30 18.65 -1.92 -20.57
C THR A 30 20.18 -2.07 -20.61
N PHE A 31 20.65 -3.15 -21.23
CA PHE A 31 22.07 -3.48 -21.31
C PHE A 31 22.45 -3.75 -22.78
N ASP A 32 23.23 -2.85 -23.38
CA ASP A 32 23.65 -2.90 -24.80
C ASP A 32 24.77 -3.91 -25.09
N SER A 33 24.97 -4.88 -24.20
CA SER A 33 25.99 -5.93 -24.37
C SER A 33 25.56 -7.01 -25.36
N ASP A 34 26.53 -7.71 -25.95
CA ASP A 34 26.26 -8.97 -26.66
C ASP A 34 25.44 -9.92 -25.76
N ARG A 35 24.40 -10.53 -26.32
CA ARG A 35 23.51 -11.45 -25.61
C ARG A 35 24.28 -12.62 -25.01
N ALA A 36 25.29 -13.12 -25.71
CA ALA A 36 26.15 -14.20 -25.22
C ALA A 36 26.92 -13.74 -23.97
N HIS A 37 27.52 -12.55 -24.01
CA HIS A 37 28.26 -12.00 -22.86
C HIS A 37 27.36 -11.82 -21.64
N LYS A 38 26.10 -11.40 -21.82
CA LYS A 38 25.16 -11.27 -20.70
C LYS A 38 24.82 -12.61 -20.08
N ALA A 39 24.53 -13.63 -20.89
CA ALA A 39 24.23 -14.97 -20.40
C ALA A 39 25.41 -15.57 -19.63
N ASP A 40 26.64 -15.42 -20.15
CA ASP A 40 27.86 -15.91 -19.50
C ASP A 40 28.14 -15.19 -18.18
N VAL A 41 27.95 -13.86 -18.15
CA VAL A 41 28.03 -13.09 -16.89
C VAL A 41 27.00 -13.61 -15.89
N CYS A 42 25.75 -13.85 -16.30
CA CYS A 42 24.72 -14.39 -15.41
C CYS A 42 25.11 -15.77 -14.86
N ALA A 43 25.73 -16.63 -15.68
CA ALA A 43 26.20 -17.93 -15.24
C ALA A 43 27.34 -17.83 -14.20
N MET A 44 28.30 -16.92 -14.40
CA MET A 44 29.38 -16.68 -13.42
C MET A 44 28.85 -16.10 -12.11
N LEU A 45 27.93 -15.13 -12.18
CA LEU A 45 27.28 -14.56 -11.00
C LEU A 45 26.50 -15.64 -10.24
N TRP A 46 25.74 -16.46 -10.97
CA TRP A 46 24.98 -17.57 -10.40
C TRP A 46 25.89 -18.60 -9.71
N GLN A 47 27.04 -18.92 -10.31
CA GLN A 47 28.03 -19.80 -9.71
C GLN A 47 28.54 -19.26 -8.37
N ALA A 48 28.84 -17.96 -8.29
CA ALA A 48 29.30 -17.33 -7.05
C ALA A 48 28.20 -17.25 -5.97
N VAL A 49 26.93 -17.05 -6.37
CA VAL A 49 25.81 -17.02 -5.41
C VAL A 49 25.57 -18.40 -4.82
N ARG A 50 25.55 -19.46 -5.64
CA ARG A 50 25.22 -20.82 -5.19
C ARG A 50 26.35 -21.52 -4.43
N ASP A 51 27.59 -21.06 -4.59
CA ASP A 51 28.76 -21.71 -4.00
C ASP A 51 28.90 -21.33 -2.52
N PRO A 52 28.75 -22.30 -1.58
CA PRO A 52 28.88 -22.02 -0.15
C PRO A 52 30.31 -21.59 0.25
N ALA A 53 31.32 -21.88 -0.57
CA ALA A 53 32.70 -21.46 -0.33
C ALA A 53 32.98 -20.02 -0.81
N SER A 54 32.05 -19.38 -1.53
CA SER A 54 32.26 -18.04 -2.03
C SER A 54 32.33 -17.00 -0.90
N PRO A 55 33.28 -16.04 -0.95
CA PRO A 55 33.39 -14.99 0.05
C PRO A 55 32.10 -14.15 0.17
N PHE A 56 31.78 -13.66 1.36
CA PHE A 56 30.62 -12.79 1.60
C PHE A 56 30.57 -11.59 0.63
N ALA A 57 31.73 -10.97 0.36
CA ALA A 57 31.84 -9.86 -0.58
C ALA A 57 31.47 -10.27 -2.02
N ALA A 58 31.90 -11.45 -2.45
CA ALA A 58 31.58 -11.99 -3.77
C ALA A 58 30.08 -12.30 -3.90
N ILE A 59 29.48 -12.94 -2.89
CA ILE A 59 28.04 -13.23 -2.85
C ILE A 59 27.23 -11.94 -2.92
N HIS A 60 27.55 -10.95 -2.06
CA HIS A 60 26.84 -9.68 -2.02
C HIS A 60 26.95 -8.91 -3.35
N ALA A 61 28.16 -8.81 -3.91
CA ALA A 61 28.37 -8.19 -5.22
C ALA A 61 27.58 -8.90 -6.32
N SER A 62 27.53 -10.23 -6.27
CA SER A 62 26.82 -11.04 -7.25
C SER A 62 25.31 -10.85 -7.19
N LEU A 63 24.71 -10.91 -5.99
CA LEU A 63 23.28 -10.62 -5.80
C LEU A 63 22.92 -9.20 -6.26
N THR A 64 23.78 -8.22 -5.96
CA THR A 64 23.59 -6.85 -6.42
C THR A 64 23.56 -6.76 -7.95
N ALA A 65 24.50 -7.42 -8.64
CA ALA A 65 24.54 -7.46 -10.10
C ALA A 65 23.37 -8.25 -10.70
N CYS A 66 23.00 -9.41 -10.12
CA CYS A 66 21.84 -10.19 -10.51
C CYS A 66 20.56 -9.34 -10.48
N LYS A 67 20.29 -8.66 -9.35
CA LYS A 67 19.15 -7.74 -9.22
C LYS A 67 19.09 -6.69 -10.34
N LEU A 68 20.22 -6.12 -10.73
CA LEU A 68 20.28 -5.12 -11.81
C LEU A 68 19.97 -5.76 -13.18
N LEU A 69 20.59 -6.90 -13.48
CA LEU A 69 20.38 -7.63 -14.75
C LEU A 69 18.94 -8.14 -14.89
N MET A 70 18.28 -8.46 -13.77
CA MET A 70 16.90 -8.90 -13.73
C MET A 70 15.89 -7.85 -14.23
N ARG A 71 16.26 -6.57 -14.27
CA ARG A 71 15.40 -5.49 -14.79
C ARG A 71 15.03 -5.67 -16.27
N GLU A 72 15.95 -6.20 -17.08
CA GLU A 72 15.78 -6.29 -18.53
C GLU A 72 15.15 -7.61 -19.00
N ARG A 73 14.98 -8.61 -18.12
CA ARG A 73 14.33 -9.94 -18.35
C ARG A 73 14.79 -10.79 -19.54
N ARG A 74 15.61 -10.27 -20.45
CA ARG A 74 16.22 -10.97 -21.58
C ARG A 74 17.49 -11.68 -21.14
N ASP A 75 17.66 -12.92 -21.58
CA ASP A 75 18.89 -13.72 -21.42
C ASP A 75 19.32 -13.95 -19.96
N ILE A 76 18.34 -14.05 -19.05
CA ILE A 76 18.54 -14.27 -17.61
C ILE A 76 17.77 -15.48 -17.06
N ALA A 77 17.43 -16.45 -17.91
CA ALA A 77 16.58 -17.59 -17.53
C ALA A 77 17.08 -18.32 -16.27
N ILE A 78 18.41 -18.41 -16.11
CA ILE A 78 19.07 -19.03 -14.95
C ILE A 78 18.74 -18.33 -13.63
N LEU A 79 18.45 -17.02 -13.65
CA LEU A 79 18.11 -16.21 -12.45
C LEU A 79 16.60 -16.16 -12.18
N LEU A 80 15.78 -16.69 -13.10
CA LEU A 80 14.31 -16.64 -13.04
C LEU A 80 13.67 -18.01 -12.77
N SER A 81 14.48 -19.02 -12.44
CA SER A 81 14.06 -20.38 -12.13
C SER A 81 13.62 -20.54 -10.66
N THR A 82 12.93 -21.65 -10.35
CA THR A 82 12.60 -22.02 -8.98
C THR A 82 13.86 -22.35 -8.16
N GLU A 83 14.89 -22.92 -8.80
CA GLU A 83 16.21 -23.13 -8.19
C GLU A 83 16.87 -21.81 -7.79
N ALA A 84 16.82 -20.80 -8.66
CA ALA A 84 17.32 -19.47 -8.34
C ALA A 84 16.60 -18.85 -7.16
N PHE A 85 15.27 -18.96 -7.15
CA PHE A 85 14.46 -18.47 -6.04
C PHE A 85 14.80 -19.18 -4.73
N ASP A 86 15.00 -20.50 -4.74
CA ASP A 86 15.39 -21.28 -3.57
C ASP A 86 16.73 -20.81 -3.00
N VAL A 87 17.75 -20.61 -3.85
CA VAL A 87 19.05 -20.10 -3.40
C VAL A 87 18.94 -18.68 -2.84
N PHE A 88 18.18 -17.79 -3.47
CA PHE A 88 17.93 -16.46 -2.92
C PHE A 88 17.22 -16.54 -1.55
N LEU A 89 16.23 -17.43 -1.43
CA LEU A 89 15.52 -17.66 -0.19
C LEU A 89 16.46 -18.18 0.90
N GLN A 90 17.39 -19.09 0.60
CA GLN A 90 18.41 -19.55 1.54
C GLN A 90 19.31 -18.41 2.04
N HIS A 91 19.73 -17.49 1.15
CA HIS A 91 20.48 -16.30 1.56
C HIS A 91 19.67 -15.34 2.42
N ALA A 92 18.38 -15.14 2.09
CA ALA A 92 17.47 -14.33 2.89
C ALA A 92 17.19 -14.96 4.28
N SER A 93 17.23 -16.29 4.37
CA SER A 93 16.95 -17.05 5.60
C SER A 93 18.12 -17.12 6.59
N ARG A 94 19.29 -16.59 6.23
CA ARG A 94 20.44 -16.57 7.14
C ARG A 94 20.12 -15.80 8.43
N PRO A 95 20.72 -16.12 9.58
CA PRO A 95 20.55 -15.32 10.79
C PRO A 95 21.18 -13.92 10.64
N TYR A 96 20.58 -12.95 11.33
CA TYR A 96 21.19 -11.63 11.49
C TYR A 96 22.35 -11.71 12.49
N GLU A 97 23.57 -11.79 11.97
CA GLU A 97 24.79 -11.84 12.79
C GLU A 97 25.65 -10.58 12.64
N THR A 98 25.69 -10.01 11.43
CA THR A 98 26.55 -8.88 11.07
C THR A 98 25.88 -7.99 10.03
N GLU A 99 26.35 -6.75 9.89
CA GLU A 99 25.92 -5.85 8.80
C GLU A 99 26.14 -6.45 7.40
N ALA A 100 27.23 -7.22 7.23
CA ALA A 100 27.51 -7.92 5.98
C ALA A 100 26.49 -9.04 5.69
N SER A 101 26.05 -9.79 6.70
CA SER A 101 24.97 -10.77 6.57
C SER A 101 23.66 -10.08 6.17
N ASN A 102 23.35 -8.96 6.80
CA ASN A 102 22.17 -8.15 6.48
C ASN A 102 22.18 -7.64 5.03
N ALA A 103 23.33 -7.15 4.55
CA ALA A 103 23.45 -6.70 3.16
C ALA A 103 23.12 -7.82 2.16
N ILE A 104 23.60 -9.05 2.42
CA ILE A 104 23.27 -10.24 1.60
C ILE A 104 21.77 -10.57 1.66
N GLN A 105 21.19 -10.61 2.86
CA GLN A 105 19.76 -10.91 3.03
C GLN A 105 18.88 -9.91 2.24
N LEU A 106 19.17 -8.62 2.35
CA LEU A 106 18.42 -7.56 1.68
C LEU A 106 18.55 -7.67 0.15
N GLU A 107 19.75 -7.92 -0.38
CA GLU A 107 19.95 -8.12 -1.82
C GLU A 107 19.31 -9.41 -2.35
N ALA A 108 19.30 -10.47 -1.56
CA ALA A 108 18.61 -11.70 -1.90
C ALA A 108 17.09 -11.49 -2.00
N ILE A 109 16.46 -10.79 -1.04
CA ILE A 109 15.04 -10.45 -1.14
C ILE A 109 14.76 -9.57 -2.36
N ARG A 110 15.64 -8.60 -2.69
CA ARG A 110 15.47 -7.79 -3.91
C ARG A 110 15.52 -8.63 -5.18
N CYS A 111 16.35 -9.67 -5.23
CA CYS A 111 16.33 -10.64 -6.33
C CYS A 111 15.01 -11.42 -6.35
N MET A 112 14.52 -11.86 -5.18
CA MET A 112 13.23 -12.57 -5.06
C MET A 112 12.05 -11.71 -5.54
N VAL A 113 11.99 -10.44 -5.16
CA VAL A 113 10.98 -9.47 -5.66
C VAL A 113 10.99 -9.45 -7.19
N ASN A 114 12.16 -9.31 -7.81
CA ASN A 114 12.28 -9.28 -9.27
C ASN A 114 11.89 -10.62 -9.92
N ALA A 115 12.11 -11.74 -9.23
CA ALA A 115 11.74 -13.07 -9.71
C ALA A 115 10.23 -13.27 -9.77
N VAL A 116 9.46 -12.69 -8.84
CA VAL A 116 7.99 -12.86 -8.76
C VAL A 116 7.21 -11.73 -9.44
N TYR A 117 7.78 -10.51 -9.52
CA TYR A 117 7.12 -9.33 -10.09
C TYR A 117 6.64 -9.60 -11.53
N ILE A 118 5.37 -9.30 -11.85
CA ILE A 118 4.76 -9.49 -13.19
C ILE A 118 5.02 -10.91 -13.75
N ARG A 119 4.94 -11.94 -12.90
CA ARG A 119 5.13 -13.35 -13.30
C ARG A 119 4.14 -14.28 -12.58
N PRO A 120 2.82 -14.13 -12.80
CA PRO A 120 1.80 -14.94 -12.11
C PRO A 120 2.00 -16.46 -12.33
N ASP A 121 2.40 -16.90 -13.53
CA ASP A 121 2.67 -18.32 -13.81
C ASP A 121 3.84 -18.88 -12.98
N PHE A 122 4.85 -18.06 -12.70
CA PHE A 122 5.96 -18.46 -11.84
C PHE A 122 5.53 -18.55 -10.37
N VAL A 123 4.71 -17.60 -9.92
CA VAL A 123 4.12 -17.65 -8.57
C VAL A 123 3.25 -18.91 -8.43
N GLU A 124 2.48 -19.27 -9.45
CA GLU A 124 1.69 -20.51 -9.46
C GLU A 124 2.58 -21.76 -9.34
N GLN A 125 3.71 -21.81 -10.03
CA GLN A 125 4.70 -22.87 -9.87
C GLN A 125 5.28 -22.89 -8.44
N LEU A 126 5.60 -21.73 -7.89
CA LEU A 126 6.17 -21.60 -6.54
C LEU A 126 5.17 -22.03 -5.45
N LEU A 127 3.87 -21.76 -5.63
CA LEU A 127 2.81 -22.22 -4.72
C LEU A 127 2.72 -23.75 -4.62
N ALA A 128 3.19 -24.47 -5.65
CA ALA A 128 3.24 -25.92 -5.64
C ALA A 128 4.47 -26.49 -4.91
N THR A 129 5.31 -25.63 -4.33
CA THR A 129 6.56 -26.03 -3.69
C THR A 129 6.66 -25.53 -2.24
N ALA A 130 7.55 -26.15 -1.45
CA ALA A 130 7.76 -25.77 -0.05
C ALA A 130 8.41 -24.37 0.10
N GLN A 131 9.02 -23.83 -0.97
CA GLN A 131 9.66 -22.52 -0.97
C GLN A 131 8.67 -21.38 -0.68
N TYR A 132 7.40 -21.51 -1.10
CA TYR A 132 6.42 -20.45 -0.83
C TYR A 132 6.08 -20.35 0.66
N ASP A 133 5.89 -21.48 1.33
CA ASP A 133 5.66 -21.51 2.78
C ASP A 133 6.89 -21.01 3.55
N ALA A 134 8.09 -21.37 3.08
CA ALA A 134 9.34 -20.89 3.66
C ALA A 134 9.54 -19.38 3.47
N LEU A 135 9.17 -18.80 2.32
CA LEU A 135 9.13 -17.34 2.11
C LEU A 135 8.27 -16.66 3.17
N LEU A 136 7.06 -17.17 3.39
CA LEU A 136 6.13 -16.57 4.34
C LEU A 136 6.58 -16.78 5.79
N ALA A 137 7.23 -17.91 6.11
CA ALA A 137 7.81 -18.16 7.43
C ALA A 137 8.87 -17.12 7.83
N LEU A 138 9.57 -16.50 6.85
CA LEU A 138 10.51 -15.40 7.12
C LEU A 138 9.85 -14.18 7.76
N SER A 139 8.52 -14.02 7.64
CA SER A 139 7.81 -12.91 8.25
C SER A 139 7.83 -12.94 9.79
N ALA A 140 8.06 -14.13 10.38
CA ALA A 140 8.20 -14.34 11.81
C ALA A 140 9.66 -14.34 12.29
N SER A 141 10.64 -14.16 11.38
CA SER A 141 12.06 -14.15 11.75
C SER A 141 12.46 -12.87 12.48
N SER A 142 13.46 -12.95 13.37
CA SER A 142 13.98 -11.77 14.08
C SER A 142 14.99 -11.02 13.19
N GLN A 143 14.50 -10.07 12.40
CA GLN A 143 15.30 -9.34 11.41
C GLN A 143 15.10 -7.82 11.50
N THR A 144 15.82 -7.07 10.67
CA THR A 144 15.72 -5.60 10.63
C THR A 144 14.37 -5.13 10.06
N MET A 145 13.97 -3.89 10.38
CA MET A 145 12.75 -3.28 9.80
C MET A 145 12.82 -3.19 8.27
N GLU A 146 14.02 -2.93 7.72
CA GLU A 146 14.24 -2.90 6.27
C GLU A 146 14.03 -4.28 5.64
N PHE A 147 14.54 -5.34 6.28
CA PHE A 147 14.32 -6.72 5.86
C PHE A 147 12.83 -7.03 5.75
N HIS A 148 12.06 -6.78 6.83
CA HIS A 148 10.63 -7.04 6.80
C HIS A 148 9.89 -6.18 5.77
N THR A 149 10.32 -4.93 5.56
CA THR A 149 9.73 -4.06 4.53
C THR A 149 9.92 -4.66 3.13
N LEU A 150 11.13 -5.13 2.81
CA LEU A 150 11.40 -5.77 1.52
C LEU A 150 10.69 -7.12 1.38
N LEU A 151 10.64 -7.91 2.46
CA LEU A 151 9.95 -9.19 2.48
C LEU A 151 8.47 -9.02 2.18
N TRP A 152 7.80 -8.06 2.83
CA TRP A 152 6.39 -7.78 2.57
C TRP A 152 6.14 -7.24 1.17
N LYS A 153 7.08 -6.48 0.57
CA LYS A 153 7.01 -6.14 -0.86
C LYS A 153 7.10 -7.38 -1.74
N CYS A 154 7.94 -8.35 -1.40
CA CYS A 154 8.05 -9.62 -2.12
C CYS A 154 6.74 -10.42 -2.02
N ILE A 155 6.18 -10.54 -0.81
CA ILE A 155 4.91 -11.24 -0.57
C ILE A 155 3.77 -10.55 -1.32
N LEU A 156 3.65 -9.22 -1.23
CA LEU A 156 2.65 -8.45 -1.97
C LEU A 156 2.77 -8.61 -3.48
N ALA A 157 3.99 -8.70 -4.02
CA ALA A 157 4.19 -8.98 -5.45
C ALA A 157 3.67 -10.37 -5.85
N THR A 158 3.64 -11.34 -4.93
CA THR A 158 3.02 -12.66 -5.19
C THR A 158 1.49 -12.61 -5.19
N PHE A 159 0.87 -11.59 -4.57
CA PHE A 159 -0.58 -11.46 -4.48
C PHE A 159 -1.26 -11.03 -5.78
N GLU A 160 -0.50 -10.76 -6.86
CA GLU A 160 -1.06 -10.77 -8.22
C GLU A 160 -1.72 -12.12 -8.56
N GLN A 161 -1.30 -13.20 -7.89
CA GLN A 161 -1.92 -14.53 -7.98
C GLN A 161 -2.92 -14.74 -6.81
N PRO A 162 -4.24 -14.84 -7.06
CA PRO A 162 -5.25 -14.96 -5.98
C PRO A 162 -5.07 -16.19 -5.07
N ARG A 163 -4.50 -17.28 -5.61
CA ARG A 163 -4.16 -18.48 -4.82
C ARG A 163 -3.09 -18.19 -3.75
N ALA A 164 -2.14 -17.29 -4.03
CA ALA A 164 -1.13 -16.87 -3.07
C ALA A 164 -1.76 -16.17 -1.86
N ILE A 165 -2.75 -15.29 -2.10
CA ILE A 165 -3.51 -14.64 -1.02
C ILE A 165 -4.26 -15.68 -0.19
N THR A 166 -4.92 -16.63 -0.86
CA THR A 166 -5.70 -17.69 -0.20
C THR A 166 -4.80 -18.57 0.70
N GLN A 167 -3.62 -18.96 0.20
CA GLN A 167 -2.65 -19.75 0.96
C GLN A 167 -2.11 -18.96 2.17
N ALA A 168 -1.83 -17.67 2.01
CA ALA A 168 -1.42 -16.81 3.12
C ALA A 168 -2.49 -16.71 4.22
N ILE A 169 -3.77 -16.59 3.84
CA ILE A 169 -4.90 -16.56 4.79
C ILE A 169 -5.03 -17.90 5.53
N VAL A 170 -5.21 -18.99 4.79
CA VAL A 170 -5.64 -20.28 5.34
C VAL A 170 -4.50 -21.02 6.02
N THR A 171 -3.38 -21.17 5.32
CA THR A 171 -2.28 -22.03 5.78
C THR A 171 -1.44 -21.35 6.85
N LEU A 172 -1.22 -20.04 6.71
CA LEU A 172 -0.23 -19.32 7.50
C LEU A 172 -0.82 -18.28 8.44
N ARG A 173 -2.15 -18.14 8.45
CA ARG A 173 -2.87 -17.23 9.35
C ARG A 173 -2.25 -15.84 9.35
N VAL A 174 -2.01 -15.30 8.15
CA VAL A 174 -1.19 -14.10 7.91
C VAL A 174 -1.51 -12.89 8.82
N TYR A 175 -2.76 -12.74 9.25
CA TYR A 175 -3.16 -11.72 10.23
C TYR A 175 -2.42 -11.82 11.57
N ALA A 176 -2.11 -13.04 12.03
CA ALA A 176 -1.36 -13.30 13.26
C ALA A 176 0.10 -12.81 13.18
N THR A 177 0.63 -12.58 11.98
CA THR A 177 1.94 -11.94 11.80
C THR A 177 1.77 -10.43 11.56
N ILE A 178 0.83 -10.03 10.69
CA ILE A 178 0.67 -8.62 10.30
C ILE A 178 0.26 -7.76 11.50
N LEU A 179 -0.80 -8.13 12.22
CA LEU A 179 -1.41 -7.28 13.24
C LEU A 179 -0.44 -7.03 14.42
N PRO A 180 0.21 -8.06 15.01
CA PRO A 180 1.14 -7.83 16.11
C PRO A 180 2.39 -7.06 15.68
N THR A 181 2.89 -7.30 14.46
CA THR A 181 4.07 -6.57 13.93
C THR A 181 3.77 -5.09 13.76
N ALA A 182 2.62 -4.75 13.17
CA ALA A 182 2.20 -3.37 13.01
C ALA A 182 1.97 -2.68 14.36
N ALA A 183 1.29 -3.37 15.30
CA ALA A 183 1.06 -2.86 16.65
C ALA A 183 2.38 -2.63 17.41
N TYR A 184 3.36 -3.52 17.27
CA TYR A 184 4.69 -3.35 17.85
C TYR A 184 5.38 -2.08 17.32
N CYS A 185 5.33 -1.84 16.01
CA CYS A 185 5.88 -0.62 15.42
C CYS A 185 5.19 0.65 15.93
N LEU A 186 3.85 0.66 16.01
CA LEU A 186 3.10 1.84 16.44
C LEU A 186 3.28 2.19 17.92
N ARG A 187 3.49 1.20 18.78
CA ARG A 187 3.78 1.42 20.22
C ARG A 187 5.12 2.11 20.47
N SER A 188 5.97 2.23 19.45
CA SER A 188 7.21 2.99 19.51
C SER A 188 6.92 4.49 19.69
N ARG A 189 7.48 5.09 20.74
CA ARG A 189 7.37 6.54 20.98
C ARG A 189 7.91 7.41 19.84
N HIS A 190 8.78 6.84 19.01
CA HIS A 190 9.41 7.54 17.88
C HIS A 190 8.84 7.10 16.53
N PHE A 191 7.70 6.39 16.49
CA PHE A 191 7.11 5.87 15.25
C PHE A 191 6.99 6.96 14.18
N ALA A 192 6.40 8.12 14.54
CA ALA A 192 6.20 9.24 13.61
C ALA A 192 7.50 9.85 13.05
N PHE A 193 8.65 9.52 13.62
CA PHE A 193 9.97 10.00 13.22
C PHE A 193 10.87 8.88 12.69
N SER A 194 10.35 7.66 12.56
CA SER A 194 11.11 6.48 12.12
C SER A 194 10.68 6.06 10.72
N PRO A 195 11.40 6.49 9.66
CA PRO A 195 11.06 6.14 8.28
C PRO A 195 11.00 4.62 8.06
N ALA A 196 11.86 3.85 8.74
CA ALA A 196 11.88 2.40 8.64
C ALA A 196 10.61 1.75 9.23
N GLN A 197 10.13 2.23 10.38
CA GLN A 197 8.89 1.71 10.97
C GLN A 197 7.67 2.13 10.14
N ILE A 198 7.62 3.38 9.68
CA ILE A 198 6.53 3.87 8.82
C ILE A 198 6.48 3.07 7.51
N ALA A 199 7.63 2.82 6.88
CA ALA A 199 7.71 2.04 5.64
C ALA A 199 7.23 0.60 5.83
N LEU A 200 7.62 -0.06 6.93
CA LEU A 200 7.15 -1.41 7.23
C LEU A 200 5.63 -1.42 7.44
N VAL A 201 5.11 -0.55 8.31
CA VAL A 201 3.67 -0.50 8.61
C VAL A 201 2.86 -0.16 7.36
N LEU A 202 3.38 0.70 6.47
CA LEU A 202 2.74 0.97 5.19
C LEU A 202 2.56 -0.29 4.34
N GLU A 203 3.60 -1.12 4.19
CA GLU A 203 3.49 -2.38 3.45
C GLU A 203 2.55 -3.38 4.15
N LEU A 204 2.54 -3.43 5.48
CA LEU A 204 1.60 -4.24 6.25
C LEU A 204 0.14 -3.81 6.04
N VAL A 205 -0.15 -2.51 5.99
CA VAL A 205 -1.50 -1.99 5.74
C VAL A 205 -1.92 -2.22 4.28
N LYS A 206 -0.99 -2.17 3.31
CA LYS A 206 -1.27 -2.62 1.93
C LYS A 206 -1.65 -4.10 1.90
N ALA A 207 -0.94 -4.95 2.64
CA ALA A 207 -1.27 -6.36 2.76
C ALA A 207 -2.66 -6.56 3.38
N ILE A 208 -2.99 -5.85 4.46
CA ILE A 208 -4.34 -5.88 5.06
C ILE A 208 -5.39 -5.55 3.99
N PHE A 209 -5.21 -4.46 3.23
CA PHE A 209 -6.15 -4.07 2.18
C PHE A 209 -6.37 -5.17 1.13
N VAL A 210 -5.27 -5.70 0.56
CA VAL A 210 -5.34 -6.73 -0.50
C VAL A 210 -5.99 -8.01 0.02
N ILE A 211 -5.55 -8.49 1.19
CA ILE A 211 -6.07 -9.71 1.81
C ILE A 211 -7.56 -9.55 2.14
N THR A 212 -7.94 -8.40 2.69
CA THR A 212 -9.32 -8.10 3.07
C THR A 212 -10.25 -8.02 1.86
N SER A 213 -9.79 -7.40 0.77
CA SER A 213 -10.55 -7.37 -0.50
C SER A 213 -10.76 -8.79 -1.04
N HIS A 214 -9.70 -9.59 -1.09
CA HIS A 214 -9.77 -10.97 -1.58
C HIS A 214 -10.67 -11.85 -0.71
N HIS A 215 -10.58 -11.72 0.62
CA HIS A 215 -11.43 -12.46 1.56
C HIS A 215 -12.91 -12.17 1.31
N LYS A 216 -13.27 -10.92 1.02
CA LYS A 216 -14.63 -10.50 0.67
C LYS A 216 -15.09 -11.07 -0.69
N ASP A 217 -14.25 -10.99 -1.71
CA ASP A 217 -14.63 -11.32 -3.09
C ASP A 217 -14.63 -12.84 -3.34
N ALA A 218 -13.66 -13.57 -2.79
CA ALA A 218 -13.45 -14.99 -3.04
C ALA A 218 -14.17 -15.91 -2.05
N SER A 219 -14.90 -15.37 -1.06
CA SER A 219 -15.59 -16.16 -0.02
C SER A 219 -14.66 -17.20 0.62
N VAL A 220 -13.44 -16.79 0.96
CA VAL A 220 -12.41 -17.68 1.53
C VAL A 220 -12.93 -18.27 2.84
N ASP A 221 -12.86 -19.59 2.98
CA ASP A 221 -13.28 -20.31 4.19
C ASP A 221 -12.22 -20.18 5.29
N ALA A 222 -12.12 -18.98 5.85
CA ALA A 222 -11.24 -18.65 6.97
C ALA A 222 -11.91 -17.62 7.88
N PRO A 223 -11.65 -17.65 9.20
CA PRO A 223 -12.17 -16.63 10.09
C PRO A 223 -11.53 -15.28 9.78
N TRP A 224 -12.35 -14.24 9.79
CA TRP A 224 -11.89 -12.86 9.83
C TRP A 224 -11.16 -12.60 11.17
N PRO A 225 -10.15 -11.70 11.20
CA PRO A 225 -9.51 -11.33 12.46
C PRO A 225 -10.55 -10.72 13.40
N ALA A 226 -10.46 -11.03 14.69
CA ALA A 226 -11.42 -10.49 15.65
C ALA A 226 -11.38 -8.96 15.64
N VAL A 227 -12.53 -8.31 15.90
CA VAL A 227 -12.64 -6.85 15.96
C VAL A 227 -11.62 -6.27 16.94
N ASP A 228 -11.49 -6.91 18.11
CA ASP A 228 -10.55 -6.53 19.17
C ASP A 228 -9.07 -6.69 18.79
N GLU A 229 -8.76 -7.40 17.70
CA GLU A 229 -7.39 -7.56 17.19
C GLU A 229 -7.08 -6.53 16.08
N ALA A 230 -8.00 -6.35 15.14
CA ALA A 230 -7.76 -5.55 13.94
C ALA A 230 -8.10 -4.06 14.11
N MET A 231 -9.19 -3.75 14.83
CA MET A 231 -9.68 -2.38 14.90
C MET A 231 -8.86 -1.42 15.76
N PRO A 232 -8.26 -1.84 16.90
CA PRO A 232 -7.34 -0.97 17.63
C PRO A 232 -6.22 -0.45 16.74
N LEU A 233 -5.63 -1.31 15.91
CA LEU A 233 -4.57 -0.93 14.97
C LEU A 233 -5.03 0.16 13.99
N LEU A 234 -6.21 -0.01 13.37
CA LEU A 234 -6.73 0.95 12.40
C LEU A 234 -7.10 2.29 13.06
N CYS A 235 -7.67 2.26 14.26
CA CYS A 235 -7.94 3.47 15.04
C CYS A 235 -6.65 4.20 15.41
N ASP A 236 -5.63 3.49 15.92
CA ASP A 236 -4.33 4.07 16.26
C ASP A 236 -3.69 4.75 15.03
N LEU A 237 -3.79 4.12 13.85
CA LEU A 237 -3.31 4.70 12.59
C LEU A 237 -4.04 5.98 12.19
N LEU A 238 -5.37 6.04 12.40
CA LEU A 238 -6.16 7.24 12.12
C LEU A 238 -5.84 8.39 13.11
N GLN A 239 -5.49 8.06 14.35
CA GLN A 239 -5.13 9.03 15.39
C GLN A 239 -3.70 9.58 15.25
N LEU A 240 -2.87 8.99 14.38
CA LEU A 240 -1.54 9.53 14.10
C LEU A 240 -1.61 10.98 13.60
N PRO A 241 -0.61 11.81 13.95
CA PRO A 241 -0.60 13.22 13.57
C PRO A 241 -0.53 13.39 12.05
N ASN A 242 -1.29 14.35 11.55
CA ASN A 242 -1.35 14.70 10.13
C ASN A 242 -0.05 15.39 9.68
N THR A 243 0.95 14.59 9.32
CA THR A 243 2.29 15.06 8.89
C THR A 243 2.67 14.46 7.55
N ALA A 244 3.65 15.06 6.87
CA ALA A 244 4.07 14.60 5.55
C ALA A 244 4.59 13.14 5.54
N PRO A 245 5.38 12.68 6.54
CA PRO A 245 5.81 11.27 6.62
C PRO A 245 4.66 10.27 6.80
N ILE A 246 3.57 10.69 7.45
CA ILE A 246 2.43 9.83 7.82
C ILE A 246 1.33 9.83 6.75
N LEU A 247 1.31 10.83 5.87
CA LEU A 247 0.26 11.04 4.86
C LEU A 247 -0.02 9.77 4.03
N GLU A 248 1.01 9.15 3.48
CA GLU A 248 0.84 7.95 2.64
C GLU A 248 0.29 6.76 3.42
N LEU A 249 0.74 6.60 4.67
CA LEU A 249 0.24 5.58 5.57
C LEU A 249 -1.25 5.77 5.86
N LYS A 250 -1.68 6.99 6.20
CA LYS A 250 -3.10 7.27 6.48
C LYS A 250 -3.99 7.13 5.24
N LEU A 251 -3.51 7.53 4.05
CA LEU A 251 -4.22 7.26 2.79
C LEU A 251 -4.45 5.76 2.58
N GLN A 252 -3.43 4.94 2.86
CA GLN A 252 -3.54 3.49 2.75
C GLN A 252 -4.44 2.87 3.85
N THR A 253 -4.43 3.42 5.07
CA THR A 253 -5.36 3.02 6.15
C THR A 253 -6.81 3.23 5.73
N VAL A 254 -7.11 4.36 5.08
CA VAL A 254 -8.45 4.68 4.58
C VAL A 254 -8.92 3.67 3.53
N ASN A 255 -8.03 3.19 2.65
CA ASN A 255 -8.37 2.13 1.69
C ASN A 255 -8.88 0.85 2.41
N CYS A 256 -8.30 0.51 3.57
CA CYS A 256 -8.77 -0.63 4.37
C CYS A 256 -10.21 -0.42 4.88
N LEU A 257 -10.58 0.81 5.26
CA LEU A 257 -11.94 1.11 5.74
C LEU A 257 -13.00 0.91 4.66
N MET A 258 -12.65 1.12 3.38
CA MET A 258 -13.59 0.91 2.26
C MET A 258 -14.00 -0.55 2.09
N VAL A 259 -13.12 -1.48 2.46
CA VAL A 259 -13.34 -2.93 2.33
C VAL A 259 -13.89 -3.55 3.62
N LEU A 260 -13.61 -2.95 4.79
CA LEU A 260 -14.09 -3.38 6.10
C LEU A 260 -15.51 -2.87 6.40
N GLN A 261 -16.50 -3.52 5.80
CA GLN A 261 -17.92 -3.10 5.89
C GLN A 261 -18.75 -3.87 6.92
N HIS A 262 -18.12 -4.71 7.75
CA HIS A 262 -18.85 -5.50 8.74
C HIS A 262 -19.40 -4.61 9.86
N PRO A 263 -20.67 -4.77 10.30
CA PRO A 263 -21.32 -3.88 11.26
C PRO A 263 -20.52 -3.64 12.55
N THR A 264 -19.92 -4.68 13.12
CA THR A 264 -19.13 -4.56 14.37
C THR A 264 -17.84 -3.75 14.20
N TYR A 265 -17.23 -3.75 13.01
CA TYR A 265 -16.04 -2.94 12.73
C TYR A 265 -16.44 -1.46 12.62
N ILE A 266 -17.59 -1.20 11.98
CA ILE A 266 -18.15 0.15 11.87
C ILE A 266 -18.52 0.69 13.24
N GLU A 267 -19.23 -0.10 14.06
CA GLU A 267 -19.58 0.26 15.43
C GLU A 267 -18.34 0.63 16.24
N TYR A 268 -17.27 -0.16 16.15
CA TYR A 268 -16.00 0.15 16.82
C TYR A 268 -15.41 1.49 16.38
N LEU A 269 -15.40 1.80 15.07
CA LEU A 269 -14.91 3.10 14.57
C LEU A 269 -15.71 4.27 15.15
N VAL A 270 -17.05 4.11 15.23
CA VAL A 270 -17.95 5.13 15.75
C VAL A 270 -17.69 5.38 17.23
N THR A 271 -17.61 4.32 18.05
CA THR A 271 -17.36 4.45 19.49
C THR A 271 -15.99 5.06 19.82
N HIS A 272 -15.04 4.95 18.89
CA HIS A 272 -13.69 5.51 19.01
C HIS A 272 -13.51 6.86 18.30
N ASN A 273 -14.60 7.56 18.00
CA ASN A 273 -14.58 8.92 17.44
C ASN A 273 -13.86 9.06 16.07
N ALA A 274 -13.80 7.99 15.28
CA ALA A 274 -13.08 7.98 14.00
C ALA A 274 -13.59 9.04 13.00
N ALA A 275 -14.83 9.53 13.16
CA ALA A 275 -15.37 10.64 12.37
C ALA A 275 -14.47 11.89 12.46
N TYR A 276 -14.06 12.28 13.67
CA TYR A 276 -13.22 13.46 13.86
C TYR A 276 -11.82 13.27 13.26
N ASP A 277 -11.23 12.08 13.46
CA ASP A 277 -9.91 11.76 12.90
C ASP A 277 -9.92 11.78 11.36
N LEU A 278 -10.96 11.20 10.75
CA LEU A 278 -11.12 11.17 9.30
C LEU A 278 -11.40 12.56 8.71
N LEU A 279 -12.18 13.40 9.39
CA LEU A 279 -12.47 14.77 8.94
C LEU A 279 -11.25 15.68 9.10
N ALA A 280 -10.50 15.56 10.20
CA ALA A 280 -9.23 16.26 10.37
C ALA A 280 -8.21 15.82 9.31
N PHE A 281 -8.18 14.53 8.97
CA PHE A 281 -7.36 14.02 7.89
C PHE A 281 -7.82 14.54 6.51
N LEU A 282 -9.14 14.59 6.26
CA LEU A 282 -9.70 15.17 5.04
C LEU A 282 -9.26 16.63 4.87
N ASP A 283 -9.34 17.43 5.93
CA ASP A 283 -8.88 18.83 5.92
C ASP A 283 -7.40 18.94 5.54
N TYR A 284 -6.57 18.08 6.13
CA TYR A 284 -5.15 18.00 5.80
C TYR A 284 -4.90 17.59 4.33
N VAL A 285 -5.62 16.59 3.81
CA VAL A 285 -5.48 16.17 2.41
C VAL A 285 -5.94 17.28 1.46
N LEU A 286 -7.02 18.00 1.80
CA LEU A 286 -7.50 19.16 1.03
C LEU A 286 -6.44 20.26 0.95
N LEU A 287 -5.73 20.55 2.05
CA LEU A 287 -4.58 21.45 2.06
C LEU A 287 -3.50 20.97 1.06
N LYS A 288 -3.16 19.67 1.07
CA LYS A 288 -2.16 19.10 0.14
C LYS A 288 -2.57 19.15 -1.33
N VAL A 289 -3.85 18.97 -1.62
CA VAL A 289 -4.39 18.95 -2.99
C VAL A 289 -4.61 20.36 -3.53
N ARG A 290 -5.28 21.22 -2.77
CA ARG A 290 -5.78 22.52 -3.27
C ARG A 290 -4.78 23.65 -3.12
N LEU A 291 -4.08 23.69 -1.99
CA LEU A 291 -3.19 24.80 -1.64
C LEU A 291 -1.74 24.49 -1.99
N GLU A 292 -1.20 23.39 -1.47
CA GLU A 292 0.20 23.03 -1.71
C GLU A 292 0.42 22.35 -3.06
N LYS A 293 -0.61 21.74 -3.63
CA LYS A 293 -0.57 20.99 -4.91
C LYS A 293 0.50 19.88 -4.91
N THR A 294 0.75 19.28 -3.76
CA THR A 294 1.69 18.16 -3.58
C THR A 294 1.02 16.80 -3.74
N LYS A 295 -0.32 16.76 -3.77
CA LYS A 295 -1.15 15.57 -4.01
C LYS A 295 -2.17 15.81 -5.11
N LYS A 296 -2.64 14.74 -5.75
CA LYS A 296 -3.62 14.79 -6.84
C LYS A 296 -5.04 14.80 -6.28
N ALA A 297 -5.99 15.37 -7.03
CA ALA A 297 -7.39 15.40 -6.61
C ALA A 297 -7.97 13.99 -6.40
N GLY A 298 -7.60 13.03 -7.25
CA GLY A 298 -8.00 11.63 -7.12
C GLY A 298 -7.55 10.95 -5.81
N ASP A 299 -6.52 11.48 -5.13
CA ASP A 299 -6.04 10.93 -3.84
C ASP A 299 -7.08 11.12 -2.73
N VAL A 300 -8.07 12.01 -2.91
CA VAL A 300 -9.17 12.24 -1.94
C VAL A 300 -10.31 11.25 -2.11
N THR A 301 -10.44 10.63 -3.28
CA THR A 301 -11.59 9.79 -3.63
C THR A 301 -11.81 8.63 -2.64
N PRO A 302 -10.79 7.84 -2.25
CA PRO A 302 -10.96 6.78 -1.26
C PRO A 302 -11.51 7.26 0.09
N LEU A 303 -11.06 8.44 0.53
CA LEU A 303 -11.50 9.05 1.78
C LEU A 303 -12.97 9.48 1.73
N LEU A 304 -13.42 10.03 0.61
CA LEU A 304 -14.83 10.36 0.42
C LEU A 304 -15.72 9.13 0.34
N ILE A 305 -15.24 8.06 -0.31
CA ILE A 305 -15.97 6.78 -0.35
C ILE A 305 -16.10 6.20 1.06
N GLY A 306 -15.01 6.15 1.83
CA GLY A 306 -15.02 5.67 3.21
C GLY A 306 -15.96 6.48 4.11
N LEU A 307 -15.86 7.82 4.07
CA LEU A 307 -16.74 8.72 4.82
C LEU A 307 -18.21 8.55 4.44
N ASN A 308 -18.52 8.43 3.15
CA ASN A 308 -19.87 8.21 2.66
C ASN A 308 -20.44 6.86 3.11
N LEU A 309 -19.62 5.80 3.04
CA LEU A 309 -20.03 4.48 3.48
C LEU A 309 -20.37 4.45 4.97
N LEU A 310 -19.49 4.98 5.81
CA LEU A 310 -19.70 5.06 7.25
C LEU A 310 -20.94 5.93 7.58
N SER A 311 -21.10 7.07 6.91
CA SER A 311 -22.27 7.96 7.09
C SER A 311 -23.59 7.34 6.60
N THR A 312 -23.52 6.42 5.64
CA THR A 312 -24.70 5.67 5.18
C THR A 312 -25.11 4.61 6.19
N LYS A 313 -24.13 3.98 6.86
CA LYS A 313 -24.34 2.85 7.76
C LYS A 313 -24.62 3.25 9.20
N ASP A 314 -24.14 4.40 9.65
CA ASP A 314 -24.29 4.86 11.03
C ASP A 314 -24.81 6.31 11.10
N ALA A 315 -25.85 6.52 11.90
CA ALA A 315 -26.50 7.83 12.04
C ALA A 315 -25.68 8.82 12.86
N ALA A 316 -25.05 8.36 13.95
CA ALA A 316 -24.24 9.23 14.81
C ALA A 316 -23.00 9.73 14.06
N PHE A 317 -22.33 8.84 13.32
CA PHE A 317 -21.21 9.19 12.44
C PHE A 317 -21.61 10.25 11.42
N ARG A 318 -22.75 10.04 10.73
CA ARG A 318 -23.27 10.98 9.75
C ARG A 318 -23.55 12.34 10.37
N ASP A 319 -24.18 12.39 11.53
CA ASP A 319 -24.53 13.62 12.21
C ASP A 319 -23.28 14.39 12.66
N THR A 320 -22.25 13.69 13.16
CA THR A 320 -20.94 14.29 13.43
C THR A 320 -20.34 14.91 12.17
N CYS A 321 -20.26 14.17 11.06
CA CYS A 321 -19.76 14.70 9.79
C CYS A 321 -20.56 15.91 9.30
N ARG A 322 -21.89 15.84 9.37
CA ARG A 322 -22.81 16.90 8.94
C ARG A 322 -22.58 18.18 9.74
N VAL A 323 -22.49 18.09 11.07
CA VAL A 323 -22.25 19.25 11.95
C VAL A 323 -20.86 19.83 11.72
N THR A 324 -19.83 19.00 11.58
CA THR A 324 -18.46 19.50 11.34
C THR A 324 -18.31 20.17 9.97
N ILE A 325 -18.95 19.64 8.92
CA ILE A 325 -18.82 20.19 7.57
C ILE A 325 -19.71 21.42 7.39
N PHE A 326 -20.98 21.37 7.78
CA PHE A 326 -21.94 22.44 7.51
C PHE A 326 -22.16 23.41 8.68
N GLY A 327 -21.63 23.11 9.87
CA GLY A 327 -21.92 23.86 11.09
C GLY A 327 -23.34 23.61 11.58
N SER A 328 -24.08 24.71 11.85
CA SER A 328 -25.44 24.63 12.39
C SER A 328 -26.40 23.88 11.46
N THR A 329 -27.11 22.90 12.00
CA THR A 329 -28.08 22.06 11.29
C THR A 329 -29.47 22.69 11.19
N ALA A 330 -29.71 23.80 11.90
CA ALA A 330 -31.02 24.46 12.01
C ALA A 330 -31.27 25.51 10.92
N THR A 331 -31.02 25.18 9.65
CA THR A 331 -31.49 26.00 8.53
C THR A 331 -32.89 25.53 8.12
N PRO A 332 -33.90 26.42 8.07
CA PRO A 332 -35.21 26.06 7.54
C PRO A 332 -35.07 25.54 6.11
N LEU A 333 -35.76 24.45 5.77
CA LEU A 333 -35.81 23.96 4.40
C LEU A 333 -36.48 25.01 3.51
N PRO A 334 -35.88 25.38 2.37
CA PRO A 334 -36.47 26.34 1.45
C PRO A 334 -37.67 25.72 0.75
N SER A 335 -38.62 26.56 0.37
CA SER A 335 -39.66 26.19 -0.59
C SER A 335 -39.03 25.85 -1.94
N PRO A 336 -39.59 24.92 -2.73
CA PRO A 336 -39.04 24.52 -4.04
C PRO A 336 -38.82 25.68 -5.02
N GLU A 337 -39.64 26.72 -4.92
CA GLU A 337 -39.57 27.93 -5.76
C GLU A 337 -38.43 28.90 -5.37
N GLY A 338 -37.81 28.70 -4.19
CA GLY A 338 -36.79 29.59 -3.62
C GLY A 338 -35.38 28.98 -3.54
N LEU A 339 -35.09 27.96 -4.34
CA LEU A 339 -33.81 27.26 -4.28
C LEU A 339 -32.65 28.14 -4.78
N PRO A 340 -31.54 28.23 -4.03
CA PRO A 340 -30.41 29.07 -4.42
C PRO A 340 -29.65 28.47 -5.59
N MET A 341 -29.26 29.30 -6.56
CA MET A 341 -28.41 28.87 -7.67
C MET A 341 -26.97 28.60 -7.25
N SER A 342 -26.47 29.36 -6.28
CA SER A 342 -25.12 29.28 -5.75
C SER A 342 -25.08 28.57 -4.39
N PRO A 343 -23.96 27.92 -4.02
CA PRO A 343 -23.81 27.31 -2.72
C PRO A 343 -23.95 28.31 -1.57
N GLN A 344 -24.30 27.80 -0.38
CA GLN A 344 -24.27 28.59 0.85
C GLN A 344 -22.85 29.10 1.12
N ARG A 345 -22.74 30.37 1.57
CA ARG A 345 -21.44 30.96 1.92
C ARG A 345 -20.80 30.15 3.06
N SER A 346 -19.55 29.78 2.86
CA SER A 346 -18.70 29.07 3.82
C SER A 346 -17.43 29.87 4.08
N ALA A 347 -16.76 29.59 5.21
CA ALA A 347 -15.47 30.19 5.50
C ALA A 347 -14.43 29.75 4.47
N LYS A 348 -13.51 30.65 4.11
CA LYS A 348 -12.39 30.32 3.22
C LYS A 348 -11.55 29.20 3.85
N PHE A 349 -11.14 28.25 3.01
CA PHE A 349 -10.39 27.05 3.37
C PHE A 349 -11.11 26.10 4.33
N SER A 350 -12.43 26.20 4.46
CA SER A 350 -13.22 25.22 5.21
C SER A 350 -13.38 23.90 4.45
N LEU A 351 -13.67 22.83 5.19
CA LEU A 351 -14.07 21.54 4.63
C LEU A 351 -15.24 21.68 3.64
N GLN A 352 -16.24 22.49 3.98
CA GLN A 352 -17.38 22.77 3.11
C GLN A 352 -16.94 23.35 1.76
N GLU A 353 -16.13 24.42 1.77
CA GLU A 353 -15.64 25.03 0.54
C GLU A 353 -14.80 24.04 -0.29
N GLY A 354 -13.96 23.24 0.37
CA GLY A 354 -13.18 22.18 -0.26
C GLY A 354 -14.04 21.17 -1.00
N LEU A 355 -15.02 20.60 -0.31
CA LEU A 355 -15.93 19.59 -0.88
C LEU A 355 -16.80 20.17 -2.00
N LEU A 356 -17.32 21.39 -1.82
CA LEU A 356 -18.09 22.08 -2.87
C LEU A 356 -17.26 22.29 -4.14
N SER A 357 -15.97 22.61 -4.01
CA SER A 357 -15.09 22.78 -5.17
C SER A 357 -14.88 21.47 -5.95
N PHE A 358 -14.96 20.31 -5.29
CA PHE A 358 -14.88 19.01 -5.95
C PHE A 358 -16.13 18.63 -6.73
N MET A 359 -17.30 19.18 -6.39
CA MET A 359 -18.52 18.99 -7.20
C MET A 359 -18.40 19.56 -8.62
N THR A 360 -17.44 20.46 -8.83
CA THR A 360 -17.10 21.03 -10.14
C THR A 360 -15.76 20.52 -10.68
N SER A 361 -15.21 19.45 -10.10
CA SER A 361 -13.97 18.84 -10.59
C SER A 361 -14.12 18.27 -12.01
N LEU A 362 -13.02 18.29 -12.76
CA LEU A 362 -12.90 17.60 -14.05
C LEU A 362 -12.73 16.08 -13.87
N ASP A 363 -12.25 15.66 -12.70
CA ASP A 363 -12.25 14.25 -12.29
C ASP A 363 -13.69 13.84 -11.96
N THR A 364 -14.28 13.02 -12.83
CA THR A 364 -15.69 12.61 -12.74
C THR A 364 -15.96 11.73 -11.53
N ASP A 365 -15.00 10.91 -11.12
CA ASP A 365 -15.15 10.00 -9.98
C ASP A 365 -15.09 10.79 -8.67
N LEU A 366 -14.12 11.71 -8.56
CA LEU A 366 -14.05 12.62 -7.42
C LEU A 366 -15.31 13.47 -7.30
N LYS A 367 -15.76 14.06 -8.42
CA LYS A 367 -17.00 14.85 -8.47
C LYS A 367 -18.20 14.06 -7.98
N ARG A 368 -18.35 12.82 -8.46
CA ARG A 368 -19.44 11.93 -8.06
C ARG A 368 -19.36 11.60 -6.57
N CYS A 369 -18.19 11.19 -6.07
CA CYS A 369 -18.01 10.80 -4.66
C CYS A 369 -18.26 11.97 -3.71
N ALA A 370 -17.77 13.18 -4.02
CA ALA A 370 -18.04 14.37 -3.23
C ALA A 370 -19.54 14.70 -3.19
N SER A 371 -20.21 14.61 -4.34
CA SER A 371 -21.65 14.88 -4.45
C SER A 371 -22.47 13.84 -3.68
N GLU A 372 -22.16 12.55 -3.82
CA GLU A 372 -22.84 11.47 -3.10
C GLU A 372 -22.64 11.61 -1.59
N PHE A 373 -21.43 11.91 -1.11
CA PHE A 373 -21.17 12.12 0.30
C PHE A 373 -22.00 13.28 0.87
N LEU A 374 -21.95 14.46 0.24
CA LEU A 374 -22.72 15.63 0.67
C LEU A 374 -24.23 15.36 0.64
N PHE A 375 -24.73 14.60 -0.34
CA PHE A 375 -26.14 14.20 -0.42
C PHE A 375 -26.53 13.25 0.73
N THR A 376 -25.67 12.30 1.09
CA THR A 376 -25.85 11.44 2.26
C THR A 376 -25.92 12.25 3.55
N LEU A 377 -25.04 13.25 3.73
CA LEU A 377 -25.09 14.15 4.90
C LEU A 377 -26.38 14.97 4.95
N CYS A 378 -27.03 15.22 3.81
CA CYS A 378 -28.33 15.88 3.70
C CYS A 378 -29.51 14.89 3.85
N HIS A 379 -29.31 13.72 4.45
CA HIS A 379 -30.31 12.65 4.57
C HIS A 379 -30.97 12.29 3.23
N GLN A 380 -30.23 12.43 2.14
CA GLN A 380 -30.73 12.21 0.79
C GLN A 380 -31.95 13.10 0.44
N ASN A 381 -32.07 14.27 1.08
CA ASN A 381 -33.10 15.26 0.81
C ASN A 381 -32.65 16.21 -0.32
N PRO A 382 -33.33 16.24 -1.48
CA PRO A 382 -32.94 17.09 -2.61
C PRO A 382 -32.99 18.59 -2.31
N LEU A 383 -33.97 19.03 -1.51
CA LEU A 383 -34.14 20.44 -1.17
C LEU A 383 -33.01 20.92 -0.26
N GLU A 384 -32.71 20.12 0.77
CA GLU A 384 -31.63 20.43 1.68
C GLU A 384 -30.26 20.41 1.00
N PHE A 385 -30.03 19.39 0.16
CA PHE A 385 -28.82 19.27 -0.64
C PHE A 385 -28.65 20.50 -1.53
N THR A 386 -29.69 20.87 -2.27
CA THR A 386 -29.66 22.05 -3.15
C THR A 386 -29.46 23.35 -2.38
N GLN A 387 -30.08 23.50 -1.20
CA GLN A 387 -29.87 24.65 -0.32
C GLN A 387 -28.40 24.81 0.08
N ARG A 388 -27.74 23.71 0.42
CA ARG A 388 -26.35 23.74 0.91
C ARG A 388 -25.33 23.86 -0.22
N THR A 389 -25.56 23.17 -1.34
CA THR A 389 -24.59 23.08 -2.43
C THR A 389 -24.85 24.01 -3.60
N GLY A 390 -26.04 24.60 -3.69
CA GLY A 390 -26.49 25.38 -4.84
C GLY A 390 -26.97 24.49 -5.99
N MET A 391 -28.00 24.93 -6.71
CA MET A 391 -28.61 24.19 -7.82
C MET A 391 -27.62 23.87 -8.94
N GLY A 392 -26.70 24.79 -9.26
CA GLY A 392 -25.70 24.57 -10.30
C GLY A 392 -24.81 23.34 -10.05
N ASN A 393 -24.48 23.08 -8.78
CA ASN A 393 -23.68 21.92 -8.39
C ASN A 393 -24.54 20.66 -8.18
N ALA A 394 -25.75 20.82 -7.63
CA ALA A 394 -26.63 19.72 -7.26
C ALA A 394 -27.24 18.98 -8.48
N VAL A 395 -27.59 19.73 -9.53
CA VAL A 395 -28.44 19.24 -10.63
C VAL A 395 -27.90 17.97 -11.30
N ALA A 396 -26.58 17.84 -11.45
CA ALA A 396 -25.96 16.69 -12.10
C ALA A 396 -26.18 15.39 -11.30
N LEU A 397 -26.04 15.44 -9.97
CA LEU A 397 -26.30 14.29 -9.11
C LEU A 397 -27.80 13.98 -9.06
N LEU A 398 -28.64 15.01 -8.86
CA LEU A 398 -30.08 14.83 -8.71
C LEU A 398 -30.72 14.22 -9.96
N ARG A 399 -30.27 14.60 -11.16
CA ARG A 399 -30.70 14.00 -12.42
C ARG A 399 -30.33 12.51 -12.49
N THR A 400 -29.09 12.17 -12.13
CA THR A 400 -28.63 10.77 -12.09
C THR A 400 -29.43 9.93 -11.08
N LYS A 401 -29.93 10.55 -10.01
CA LYS A 401 -30.80 9.90 -9.00
C LYS A 401 -32.29 9.88 -9.40
N GLY A 402 -32.69 10.52 -10.50
CA GLY A 402 -34.09 10.62 -10.94
C GLY A 402 -34.97 11.52 -10.08
N LEU A 403 -34.37 12.52 -9.41
CA LEU A 403 -35.05 13.40 -8.45
C LEU A 403 -35.40 14.78 -9.03
N VAL A 404 -34.92 15.10 -10.23
CA VAL A 404 -35.21 16.31 -11.02
C VAL A 404 -35.16 16.05 -12.52
#